data_AF-A0A6B9TAN2-F1
#
_entry.id   AF-A0A6B9TAN2-F1
#
_cell.length_a   1.000
_cell.length_b   1.000
_cell.length_c   1.000
_cell.angle_alpha   90.00
_cell.angle_beta   90.00
_cell.angle_gamma   90.00
#
_symmetry.space_group_name_H-M   'P 1'
#
loop_
_entity.id
_entity.type
_entity.pdbx_description
1 polymer ?
#
loop_
_entity_poly.entity_id
_entity_poly.type
_entity_poly.pdbx_seq_one_letter_code
_entity_poly.pdbx_strand_id
1 'polypeptide(L)'
;MDSSESREKVCGRCGHIWISHTDNPVRCPNCGTYHWQGKPTTNTCVACGHTWFSRSAQVPLRCPNCKTRAWMDSSTRGQGGTSEVAENATTYMIEERYVSGQGCVRISIETGIPMSTVIKILKNGICDGKTPKM
;
A
#
# COMPACT_ATOMS: atom_id res chain seq x y z
N MET A 1 -19.45 -17.05 -47.86
CA MET A 1 -17.99 -17.16 -47.71
C MET A 1 -17.64 -16.29 -46.51
N ASP A 2 -17.67 -16.90 -45.32
CA ASP A 2 -17.47 -16.22 -44.04
C ASP A 2 -15.97 -16.17 -43.77
N SER A 3 -15.31 -15.17 -44.33
CA SER A 3 -13.93 -14.86 -43.97
C SER A 3 -13.98 -14.01 -42.70
N SER A 4 -14.11 -14.66 -41.54
CA SER A 4 -13.90 -14.01 -40.25
C SER A 4 -12.41 -13.67 -40.12
N GLU A 5 -11.95 -12.63 -40.82
CA GLU A 5 -10.63 -12.04 -40.58
C GLU A 5 -10.57 -11.64 -39.11
N SER A 6 -9.64 -12.24 -38.37
CA SER A 6 -9.44 -11.97 -36.95
C SER A 6 -9.21 -10.48 -36.73
N ARG A 7 -10.26 -9.79 -36.24
CA ARG A 7 -10.24 -8.37 -35.83
C ARG A 7 -9.49 -8.12 -34.52
N GLU A 8 -8.78 -9.15 -34.05
CA GLU A 8 -7.92 -9.09 -32.90
C GLU A 8 -6.64 -8.34 -33.26
N LYS A 9 -6.38 -7.27 -32.53
CA LYS A 9 -5.17 -6.47 -32.65
C LYS A 9 -4.38 -6.65 -31.36
N VAL A 10 -3.06 -6.75 -31.51
CA VAL A 10 -2.12 -6.88 -30.40
C VAL A 10 -1.21 -5.66 -30.36
N CYS A 11 -1.00 -5.12 -29.16
CA CYS A 11 -0.07 -4.03 -28.97
C CYS A 11 1.34 -4.61 -28.88
N GLY A 12 2.20 -4.35 -29.87
CA GLY A 12 3.60 -4.78 -29.84
C GLY A 12 4.45 -4.20 -28.70
N ARG A 13 3.90 -3.25 -27.93
CA ARG A 13 4.54 -2.66 -26.75
C ARG A 13 4.09 -3.32 -25.45
N CYS A 14 2.80 -3.34 -25.15
CA CYS A 14 2.29 -3.89 -23.87
C CYS A 14 1.73 -5.31 -23.96
N GLY A 15 1.67 -5.90 -25.16
CA GLY A 15 1.10 -7.23 -25.39
C GLY A 15 -0.41 -7.32 -25.25
N HIS A 16 -1.09 -6.20 -24.96
CA HIS A 16 -2.54 -6.18 -24.81
C HIS A 16 -3.22 -6.58 -26.13
N ILE A 17 -4.22 -7.45 -26.04
CA ILE A 17 -5.03 -7.92 -27.16
C ILE A 17 -6.40 -7.26 -27.02
N TRP A 18 -6.90 -6.67 -28.10
CA TRP A 18 -8.24 -6.10 -28.16
C TRP A 18 -8.88 -6.33 -29.52
N ILE A 19 -10.20 -6.32 -29.56
CA ILE A 19 -10.97 -6.36 -30.81
C ILE A 19 -11.18 -4.91 -31.26
N SER A 20 -10.78 -4.60 -32.50
CA SER A 20 -11.01 -3.28 -33.08
C SER A 20 -11.87 -3.37 -34.32
N HIS A 21 -12.82 -2.44 -34.43
CA HIS A 21 -13.61 -2.24 -35.65
C HIS A 21 -12.93 -1.28 -36.63
N THR A 22 -11.83 -0.64 -36.20
CA THR A 22 -11.01 0.27 -37.00
C THR A 22 -9.70 -0.41 -37.33
N ASP A 23 -9.29 -0.36 -38.60
CA ASP A 23 -8.05 -1.01 -39.05
C ASP A 23 -6.80 -0.41 -38.40
N ASN A 24 -6.81 0.93 -38.22
CA ASN A 24 -5.68 1.70 -37.71
C ASN A 24 -6.08 2.47 -36.43
N PRO A 25 -6.06 1.84 -35.25
CA PRO A 25 -6.26 2.55 -34.00
C PRO A 25 -5.15 3.59 -33.80
N VAL A 26 -5.52 4.78 -33.33
CA VAL A 26 -4.56 5.90 -33.12
C VAL A 26 -3.64 5.64 -31.92
N ARG A 27 -4.13 4.93 -30.90
CA ARG A 27 -3.37 4.58 -29.69
C ARG A 27 -3.82 3.25 -29.11
N CYS A 28 -2.94 2.60 -28.35
CA CYS A 28 -3.31 1.40 -27.59
C CYS A 28 -4.33 1.75 -26.49
N PRO A 29 -5.45 1.01 -26.34
CA PRO A 29 -6.45 1.29 -25.30
C PRO A 29 -5.92 1.04 -23.88
N ASN A 30 -4.99 0.11 -23.71
CA ASN A 30 -4.44 -0.25 -22.40
C ASN A 30 -3.28 0.66 -21.98
N CYS A 31 -2.18 0.67 -22.75
CA CYS A 31 -1.00 1.46 -22.36
C CYS A 31 -1.02 2.90 -22.90
N GLY A 32 -2.02 3.28 -23.70
CA GLY A 32 -2.16 4.64 -24.24
C GLY A 32 -1.06 5.06 -25.21
N THR A 33 -0.25 4.12 -25.70
CA THR A 33 0.90 4.44 -26.55
C THR A 33 0.49 4.72 -27.99
N TYR A 34 1.16 5.69 -28.61
CA TYR A 34 1.15 5.92 -30.05
C TYR A 34 2.26 5.13 -30.77
N HIS A 35 3.21 4.57 -30.02
CA HIS A 35 4.32 3.77 -30.54
C HIS A 35 4.04 2.30 -30.32
N TRP A 36 3.73 1.59 -31.41
CA TRP A 36 3.38 0.17 -31.39
C TRP A 36 4.57 -0.77 -31.18
N GLN A 37 5.79 -0.25 -31.33
CA GLN A 37 7.04 -1.01 -31.22
C GLN A 37 7.87 -0.53 -30.02
N GLY A 38 8.58 -1.45 -29.37
CA GLY A 38 9.53 -1.17 -28.28
C GLY A 38 9.14 -1.78 -26.93
N LYS A 39 10.07 -1.74 -25.96
CA LYS A 39 9.86 -2.30 -24.62
C LYS A 39 8.94 -1.38 -23.79
N PRO A 40 7.91 -1.90 -23.11
CA PRO A 40 7.04 -1.10 -22.27
C PRO A 40 7.78 -0.71 -20.97
N THR A 41 7.73 0.57 -20.62
CA THR A 41 8.19 1.04 -19.31
C THR A 41 7.06 0.79 -18.32
N THR A 42 7.13 -0.34 -17.61
CA THR A 42 6.14 -0.71 -16.60
C THR A 42 6.63 -0.23 -15.24
N ASN A 43 5.77 0.48 -14.53
CA ASN A 43 6.04 1.02 -13.20
C ASN A 43 5.14 0.33 -12.18
N THR A 44 5.71 -0.04 -11.05
CA THR A 44 5.00 -0.67 -9.94
C THR A 44 5.16 0.19 -8.70
N CYS A 45 4.05 0.59 -8.09
CA CYS A 45 4.09 1.31 -6.83
C CYS A 45 4.47 0.35 -5.70
N VAL A 46 5.59 0.60 -5.03
CA VAL A 46 5.96 -0.18 -3.84
C VAL A 46 4.99 0.03 -2.67
N ALA A 47 4.32 1.18 -2.58
CA ALA A 47 3.41 1.46 -1.47
C ALA A 47 2.07 0.72 -1.57
N CYS A 48 1.45 0.69 -2.76
CA CYS A 48 0.11 0.09 -2.95
C CYS A 48 0.10 -1.12 -3.90
N GLY A 49 1.23 -1.49 -4.49
CA GLY A 49 1.33 -2.61 -5.44
C GLY A 49 0.74 -2.34 -6.82
N HIS A 50 0.13 -1.19 -7.05
CA HIS A 50 -0.47 -0.88 -8.35
C HIS A 50 0.58 -0.83 -9.46
N THR A 51 0.32 -1.51 -10.58
CA THR A 51 1.17 -1.55 -11.77
C THR A 51 0.54 -0.75 -12.90
N TRP A 52 1.32 0.09 -13.58
CA TRP A 52 0.86 0.85 -14.75
C TRP A 52 1.95 1.01 -15.81
N PHE A 53 1.52 1.28 -17.04
CA PHE A 53 2.42 1.59 -18.14
C PHE A 53 2.69 3.11 -18.21
N SER A 54 3.97 3.49 -18.23
CA SER A 54 4.35 4.89 -18.42
C SER A 54 4.20 5.31 -19.88
N ARG A 55 3.46 6.41 -20.09
CA ARG A 55 3.25 7.00 -21.42
C ARG A 55 4.47 7.75 -21.94
N SER A 56 5.29 8.29 -21.03
CA SER A 56 6.53 9.02 -21.32
C SER A 56 7.72 8.34 -20.65
N ALA A 57 8.94 8.70 -21.10
CA ALA A 57 10.18 8.30 -20.44
C ALA A 57 10.37 8.99 -19.07
N GLN A 58 9.55 9.99 -18.76
CA GLN A 58 9.61 10.71 -17.50
C GLN A 58 9.01 9.86 -16.37
N VAL A 59 9.74 9.84 -15.26
CA VAL A 59 9.33 9.17 -14.04
C VAL A 59 8.14 9.93 -13.44
N PRO A 60 6.98 9.28 -13.20
CA PRO A 60 5.83 9.98 -12.64
C PRO A 60 6.14 10.49 -11.22
N LEU A 61 5.67 11.70 -10.91
CA LEU A 61 5.89 12.31 -9.60
C LEU A 61 5.05 11.65 -8.48
N ARG A 62 3.93 11.00 -8.85
CA ARG A 62 2.99 10.37 -7.93
C ARG A 62 2.44 9.06 -8.50
N CYS A 63 2.10 8.12 -7.62
CA CYS A 63 1.32 6.94 -7.99
C CYS A 63 -0.09 7.35 -8.44
N PRO A 64 -0.60 6.86 -9.57
CA PRO A 64 -1.95 7.18 -10.05
C PRO A 64 -3.07 6.63 -9.15
N ASN A 65 -2.80 5.56 -8.39
CA ASN A 65 -3.78 4.95 -7.49
C ASN A 65 -3.77 5.58 -6.09
N CYS A 66 -2.67 5.41 -5.34
CA CYS A 66 -2.59 5.88 -3.94
C CYS A 66 -2.05 7.31 -3.78
N LYS A 67 -1.71 8.00 -4.88
CA LYS A 67 -1.19 9.39 -4.90
C LYS A 67 0.12 9.62 -4.13
N THR A 68 0.76 8.57 -3.62
CA THR A 68 2.06 8.68 -2.94
C THR A 68 3.13 9.21 -3.88
N ARG A 69 4.06 10.01 -3.34
CA ARG A 69 5.25 10.49 -4.05
C ARG A 69 6.39 9.46 -4.03
N ALA A 70 6.40 8.58 -3.02
CA ALA A 70 7.43 7.58 -2.80
C ALA A 70 7.02 6.21 -3.39
N TRP A 71 6.61 6.19 -4.65
CA TRP A 71 6.09 4.97 -5.27
C TRP A 71 7.20 4.03 -5.79
N MET A 72 8.45 4.50 -5.89
CA MET A 72 9.63 3.67 -6.20
C MET A 72 10.47 3.36 -4.96
N ASP A 73 10.29 4.13 -3.89
CA ASP A 73 11.20 4.10 -2.76
C ASP A 73 10.67 3.16 -1.67
N SER A 74 11.28 1.97 -1.59
CA SER A 74 11.00 1.01 -0.52
C SER A 74 11.37 1.52 0.86
N SER A 75 12.14 2.61 0.98
CA SER A 75 12.42 3.27 2.27
C SER A 75 11.16 3.78 2.96
N THR A 76 10.07 3.96 2.20
CA THR A 76 8.76 4.31 2.78
C THR A 76 7.91 3.10 3.16
N ARG A 77 8.37 1.87 2.89
CA ARG A 77 7.88 0.67 3.56
C ARG A 77 8.54 0.58 4.93
N GLY A 78 7.98 1.29 5.90
CA GLY A 78 8.17 0.98 7.31
C GLY A 78 9.25 1.78 8.05
N GLN A 79 8.91 3.01 8.43
CA GLN A 79 9.09 3.36 9.84
C GLN A 79 8.02 2.60 10.63
N GLY A 80 8.30 1.34 10.91
CA GLY A 80 7.41 0.42 11.62
C GLY A 80 7.93 -1.02 11.67
N GLY A 81 9.20 -1.25 11.32
CA GLY A 81 9.78 -2.59 11.16
C GLY A 81 10.95 -2.91 12.09
N THR A 82 11.10 -2.18 13.20
CA THR A 82 12.06 -2.52 14.28
C THR A 82 11.33 -2.77 15.61
N SER A 83 10.00 -2.92 15.57
CA SER A 83 9.14 -2.63 16.72
C SER A 83 8.41 -3.84 17.30
N GLU A 84 8.45 -5.06 16.75
CA GLU A 84 7.65 -6.15 17.37
C GLU A 84 8.20 -6.54 18.76
N VAL A 85 9.51 -6.58 18.93
CA VAL A 85 10.13 -6.84 20.24
C VAL A 85 9.94 -5.65 21.19
N ALA A 86 10.08 -4.43 20.67
CA ALA A 86 9.90 -3.21 21.45
C ALA A 86 8.43 -2.96 21.84
N GLU A 87 7.48 -3.27 20.96
CA GLU A 87 6.02 -3.17 21.19
C GLU A 87 5.55 -4.22 22.18
N ASN A 88 6.05 -5.45 22.11
CA ASN A 88 5.72 -6.49 23.08
C ASN A 88 6.29 -6.15 24.47
N ALA A 89 7.53 -5.64 24.55
CA ALA A 89 8.11 -5.19 25.82
C ALA A 89 7.37 -3.99 26.41
N THR A 90 6.97 -3.04 25.56
CA THR A 90 6.18 -1.87 25.97
C THR A 90 4.79 -2.26 26.45
N THR A 91 4.15 -3.21 25.76
CA THR A 91 2.86 -3.79 26.15
C THR A 91 2.94 -4.43 27.54
N TYR A 92 3.90 -5.34 27.75
CA TYR A 92 4.09 -6.03 29.03
C TYR A 92 4.34 -5.05 30.18
N MET A 93 5.20 -4.04 29.97
CA MET A 93 5.49 -3.03 30.99
C MET A 93 4.25 -2.23 31.41
N ILE A 94 3.39 -1.86 30.44
CA ILE A 94 2.16 -1.12 30.72
C ILE A 94 1.17 -2.00 31.49
N GLU A 95 1.03 -3.26 31.09
CA GLU A 95 0.13 -4.22 31.72
C GLU A 95 0.53 -4.52 33.16
N GLU A 96 1.80 -4.79 33.43
CA GLU A 96 2.33 -5.06 34.77
C GLU A 96 2.14 -3.88 35.73
N ARG A 97 2.42 -2.66 35.25
CA ARG A 97 2.18 -1.43 36.02
C ARG A 97 0.70 -1.20 36.32
N TYR A 98 -0.18 -1.55 35.38
CA TYR A 98 -1.62 -1.42 35.60
C TYR A 98 -2.14 -2.45 36.61
N VAL A 99 -1.70 -3.72 36.49
CA VAL A 99 -2.05 -4.81 37.43
C VAL A 99 -1.53 -4.54 38.84
N SER A 100 -0.38 -3.89 39.00
CA SER A 100 0.13 -3.45 40.31
C SER A 100 -0.63 -2.24 40.89
N GLY A 101 -1.69 -1.76 40.23
CA GLY A 101 -2.59 -0.72 40.72
C GLY A 101 -2.19 0.70 40.33
N GLN A 102 -1.25 0.88 39.39
CA GLN A 102 -0.99 2.22 38.85
C GLN A 102 -2.13 2.64 37.89
N GLY A 103 -2.68 3.83 38.10
CA GLY A 103 -3.66 4.41 37.18
C GLY A 103 -3.03 4.81 35.84
N CYS A 104 -3.82 4.75 34.76
CA CYS A 104 -3.38 5.03 33.38
C CYS A 104 -2.66 6.38 33.25
N VAL A 105 -3.10 7.39 34.01
CA VAL A 105 -2.50 8.73 33.99
C VAL A 105 -1.05 8.72 34.47
N ARG A 106 -0.79 8.01 35.58
CA ARG A 106 0.56 7.88 36.13
C ARG A 106 1.48 7.12 35.18
N ILE A 107 0.99 6.03 34.59
CA ILE A 107 1.74 5.23 33.61
C ILE A 107 2.15 6.11 32.42
N SER A 108 1.23 6.91 31.87
CA SER A 108 1.51 7.79 30.73
C SER A 108 2.59 8.83 31.04
N ILE A 109 2.54 9.47 32.22
CA ILE A 109 3.53 10.48 32.62
C ILE A 109 4.91 9.86 32.84
N GLU A 110 4.99 8.72 33.54
CA GLU A 110 6.28 8.11 33.88
C GLU A 110 6.97 7.45 32.69
N THR A 111 6.19 6.87 31.77
CA THR A 111 6.73 6.18 30.58
C THR A 111 6.91 7.10 29.37
N GLY A 112 6.33 8.31 29.42
CA GLY A 112 6.27 9.21 28.26
C GLY A 112 5.37 8.69 27.13
N ILE A 113 4.60 7.63 27.37
CA ILE A 113 3.73 7.02 26.37
C ILE A 113 2.40 7.77 26.35
N PRO A 114 1.89 8.16 25.17
CA PRO A 114 0.60 8.85 25.07
C PRO A 114 -0.52 8.06 25.73
N MET A 115 -1.39 8.78 26.46
CA MET A 115 -2.54 8.20 27.16
C MET A 115 -3.41 7.31 26.25
N SER A 116 -3.61 7.74 25.01
CA SER A 116 -4.36 7.00 23.99
C SER A 116 -3.74 5.63 23.69
N THR A 117 -2.42 5.54 23.64
CA THR A 117 -1.67 4.30 23.43
C THR A 117 -1.78 3.39 24.65
N VAL A 118 -1.62 3.92 25.87
CA VAL A 118 -1.80 3.17 27.13
C VAL A 118 -3.21 2.57 27.20
N ILE A 119 -4.24 3.37 26.94
CA ILE A 119 -5.64 2.92 26.94
C ILE A 119 -5.88 1.87 25.86
N LYS A 120 -5.32 2.03 24.66
CA LYS A 120 -5.46 1.05 23.57
C LYS A 120 -4.85 -0.30 23.96
N ILE A 121 -3.66 -0.29 24.55
CA ILE A 121 -2.97 -1.50 25.01
C ILE A 121 -3.80 -2.21 26.07
N LEU A 122 -4.21 -1.48 27.11
CA LEU A 122 -5.02 -2.05 28.20
C LEU A 122 -6.39 -2.56 27.72
N LYS A 123 -7.01 -1.90 26.73
CA LYS A 123 -8.26 -2.39 26.12
C LYS A 123 -8.08 -3.71 25.37
N ASN A 124 -6.95 -3.88 24.71
CA ASN A 124 -6.68 -5.09 23.95
C ASN A 124 -6.28 -6.26 24.86
N GLY A 125 -5.49 -6.00 25.91
CA GLY A 125 -4.93 -7.04 26.78
C GLY A 125 -5.72 -7.34 28.05
N ILE A 126 -6.23 -6.32 28.77
CA ILE A 126 -6.69 -6.45 30.16
C ILE A 126 -8.18 -6.12 30.35
N CYS A 127 -8.70 -5.03 29.79
CA CYS A 127 -10.04 -4.56 30.15
C CYS A 127 -10.79 -3.80 29.03
N ASP A 128 -11.99 -4.26 28.66
CA ASP A 128 -12.85 -3.56 27.68
C ASP A 128 -13.58 -2.34 28.29
N GLY A 129 -13.12 -1.84 29.45
CA GLY A 129 -13.74 -0.72 30.15
C GLY A 129 -15.08 -1.02 30.83
N LYS A 130 -15.49 -2.29 30.94
CA LYS A 130 -16.69 -2.72 31.69
C LYS A 130 -16.42 -3.83 32.71
N THR A 131 -15.53 -4.76 32.38
CA THR A 131 -15.03 -5.82 33.26
C THR A 131 -13.58 -6.14 32.88
N PRO A 132 -12.74 -6.60 33.83
CA PRO A 132 -11.46 -7.22 33.50
C PRO A 132 -11.74 -8.47 32.65
N LYS A 133 -10.96 -8.68 31.59
CA LYS A 133 -10.86 -9.98 30.92
C LYS A 133 -10.01 -10.87 31.81
N MET A 134 -10.66 -11.54 32.77
CA MET A 134 -10.11 -12.73 33.42
C MET A 134 -10.43 -13.96 32.58
#